data_AF-A0A1A9VKV9-F1
#
_entry.id   AF-A0A1A9VKV9-F1
#
_cell.length_a   1.000
_cell.length_b   1.000
_cell.length_c   1.000
_cell.angle_alpha   90.00
_cell.angle_beta   90.00
_cell.angle_gamma   90.00
#
_symmetry.space_group_name_H-M   'P 1'
#
loop_
_entity.id
_entity.type
_entity.pdbx_description
1 polymer ?
#
loop_
_entity_poly.entity_id
_entity_poly.type
_entity_poly.pdbx_seq_one_letter_code
_entity_poly.pdbx_strand_id
1 'polypeptide(L)'
;MRHKHFLIDREVILLTALIVFNTSSASWLLAGCGLKGPYRVLHLSTNNNHVYLSIETKSQIFPTLIETEWPTTCVRFPIPKVFPHRSFHNTDHHRNCRLIQQARWSQMDNFQRLWVMDFDWSAKQNNCLPKLLAFDFMRQGMEVLRIDCHKFMKIRPEQLLDIKLGPAMGKRGMEQFIYFILAKDTHLVAYDIFEQKWFRYPLLSKKYEDIAVSLPVKPRNVAFSHQKEILIADEDDKLYISNSSDIVNAGLQLKLLGSLLGSAESLLIDRNDMFYAIPAFGAVVRCPRKHNITAEDNEIIYLTTRNIKQIFFRTKGSLFSLIDHWQED
;
A
#
# COMPACT_ATOMS: atom_id res chain seq x y z
N MET A 1 37.01 34.32 -52.27
CA MET A 1 37.19 33.07 -51.51
C MET A 1 37.27 33.42 -50.02
N ARG A 2 36.23 33.11 -49.24
CA ARG A 2 36.25 33.19 -47.78
C ARG A 2 35.81 31.82 -47.25
N HIS A 3 36.75 31.07 -46.71
CA HIS A 3 36.47 29.90 -45.89
C HIS A 3 35.84 30.39 -44.58
N LYS A 4 34.61 29.99 -44.29
CA LYS A 4 34.05 30.02 -42.94
C LYS A 4 34.32 28.66 -42.29
N HIS A 5 35.22 28.65 -41.32
CA HIS A 5 35.34 27.54 -40.37
C HIS A 5 34.12 27.54 -39.46
N PHE A 6 33.33 26.47 -39.52
CA PHE A 6 32.36 26.12 -38.49
C PHE A 6 33.14 25.53 -37.31
N LEU A 7 33.40 26.35 -36.29
CA LEU A 7 33.69 25.85 -34.94
C LEU A 7 32.33 25.66 -34.27
N ILE A 8 31.79 24.45 -34.36
CA ILE A 8 30.68 24.02 -33.49
C ILE A 8 31.33 23.69 -32.14
N ASP A 9 30.92 24.46 -31.13
CA ASP A 9 31.42 24.41 -29.76
C ASP A 9 31.42 22.99 -29.20
N ARG A 10 32.62 22.48 -28.91
CA ARG A 10 32.82 21.27 -28.09
C ARG A 10 32.21 21.41 -26.69
N GLU A 11 31.97 22.63 -26.21
CA GLU A 11 31.35 22.88 -24.91
C GLU A 11 29.85 22.54 -24.86
N VAL A 12 29.12 22.72 -25.96
CA VAL A 12 27.67 22.40 -26.00
C VAL A 12 27.44 20.89 -25.96
N ILE A 13 28.35 20.12 -26.55
CA ILE A 13 28.31 18.65 -26.54
C ILE A 13 28.66 18.10 -25.16
N LEU A 14 29.58 18.74 -24.42
CA LEU A 14 29.88 18.33 -23.04
C LEU A 14 28.72 18.62 -22.07
N LEU A 15 28.02 19.74 -22.24
CA LEU A 15 26.88 20.09 -21.39
C LEU A 15 25.67 19.17 -21.63
N THR A 16 25.40 18.79 -22.89
CA THR A 16 24.34 17.82 -23.20
C THR A 16 24.70 16.41 -22.75
N ALA A 17 25.97 16.00 -22.82
CA ALA A 17 26.42 14.74 -22.23
C ALA A 17 26.27 14.73 -20.70
N LEU A 18 26.61 15.81 -19.99
CA LEU A 18 26.44 15.91 -18.53
C LEU A 18 24.97 15.92 -18.08
N ILE A 19 24.04 16.42 -18.90
CA ILE A 19 22.60 16.40 -18.58
C ILE A 19 22.00 15.00 -18.81
N VAL A 20 22.59 14.17 -19.67
CA VAL A 20 22.13 12.79 -19.93
C VAL A 20 22.62 11.78 -18.86
N PHE A 21 23.59 12.14 -18.01
CA PHE A 21 24.10 11.26 -16.94
C PHE A 21 23.39 11.36 -15.59
N ASN A 22 22.31 12.15 -15.45
CA ASN A 22 21.54 12.27 -14.21
C ASN A 22 20.23 11.46 -14.18
N THR A 23 20.06 10.47 -15.06
CA THR A 23 19.22 9.30 -14.73
C THR A 23 20.04 8.32 -13.89
N SER A 24 20.69 8.81 -12.83
CA SER A 24 21.24 7.95 -11.81
C SER A 24 20.06 7.24 -11.17
N SER A 25 19.87 5.96 -11.52
CA SER A 25 18.89 5.08 -10.90
C SER A 25 19.09 5.13 -9.40
N ALA A 26 18.27 5.93 -8.73
CA ALA A 26 18.35 6.13 -7.30
C ALA A 26 17.78 4.85 -6.66
N SER A 27 18.64 3.99 -6.12
CA SER A 27 18.26 2.67 -5.60
C SER A 27 18.45 2.58 -4.09
N TRP A 28 17.64 1.73 -3.45
CA TRP A 28 17.90 1.29 -2.08
C TRP A 28 18.88 0.13 -2.11
N LEU A 29 20.08 0.32 -1.57
CA LEU A 29 21.08 -0.75 -1.44
C LEU A 29 20.89 -1.48 -0.11
N LEU A 30 19.98 -2.46 -0.08
CA LEU A 30 19.67 -3.22 1.15
C LEU A 30 20.84 -4.05 1.68
N ALA A 31 21.88 -4.30 0.87
CA ALA A 31 23.15 -4.81 1.35
C ALA A 31 23.74 -3.99 2.51
N GLY A 32 23.44 -2.68 2.57
CA GLY A 32 23.86 -1.79 3.66
C GLY A 32 23.32 -2.15 5.05
N CYS A 33 22.21 -2.90 5.14
CA CYS A 33 21.70 -3.44 6.41
C CYS A 33 22.04 -4.93 6.64
N GLY A 34 22.95 -5.47 5.81
CA GLY A 34 23.45 -6.84 5.90
C GLY A 34 22.61 -7.88 5.18
N LEU A 35 21.67 -7.47 4.31
CA LEU A 35 20.97 -8.40 3.43
C LEU A 35 21.95 -8.96 2.40
N LYS A 36 21.99 -10.28 2.26
CA LYS A 36 22.83 -10.98 1.29
C LYS A 36 21.95 -11.99 0.56
N GLY A 37 21.37 -11.59 -0.57
CA GLY A 37 20.59 -12.48 -1.41
C GLY A 37 19.18 -11.97 -1.75
N PRO A 38 18.45 -12.75 -2.55
CA PRO A 38 17.28 -12.24 -3.24
C PRO A 38 16.14 -11.86 -2.29
N TYR A 39 15.52 -10.72 -2.59
CA TYR A 39 14.39 -10.20 -1.84
C TYR A 39 13.32 -9.64 -2.78
N ARG A 40 12.10 -9.49 -2.26
CA ARG A 40 11.06 -8.70 -2.90
C ARG A 40 10.42 -7.78 -1.88
N VAL A 41 9.92 -6.64 -2.35
CA VAL A 41 9.18 -5.70 -1.50
C VAL A 41 7.70 -6.06 -1.58
N LEU A 42 7.10 -6.39 -0.43
CA LEU A 42 5.68 -6.73 -0.30
C LEU A 42 4.81 -5.49 -0.19
N HIS A 43 5.29 -4.50 0.56
CA HIS A 43 4.57 -3.25 0.81
C HIS A 43 5.56 -2.12 1.10
N LEU A 44 5.21 -0.92 0.67
CA LEU A 44 5.95 0.29 0.93
C LEU A 44 5.04 1.33 1.60
N SER A 45 5.54 1.97 2.65
CA SER A 45 4.91 3.17 3.21
C SER A 45 5.91 4.30 3.34
N THR A 46 5.43 5.53 3.14
CA THR A 46 6.25 6.74 3.26
C THR A 46 5.69 7.65 4.34
N ASN A 47 6.58 8.27 5.12
CA ASN A 47 6.26 9.36 6.02
C ASN A 47 7.36 10.42 5.93
N ASN A 48 7.02 11.59 5.38
CA ASN A 48 8.00 12.62 5.01
C ASN A 48 9.12 12.04 4.10
N ASN A 49 10.36 12.01 4.58
CA ASN A 49 11.50 11.42 3.88
C ASN A 49 11.74 9.95 4.22
N HIS A 50 11.12 9.43 5.29
CA HIS A 50 11.27 8.05 5.70
C HIS A 50 10.43 7.13 4.81
N VAL A 51 11.00 5.97 4.50
CA VAL A 51 10.38 4.89 3.75
C VAL A 51 10.51 3.63 4.59
N TYR A 52 9.41 2.92 4.78
CA TYR A 52 9.39 1.61 5.42
C TYR A 52 9.05 0.56 4.38
N LEU A 53 9.97 -0.39 4.22
CA LEU A 53 9.88 -1.49 3.28
C LEU A 53 9.57 -2.76 4.06
N SER A 54 8.40 -3.32 3.80
CA SER A 54 8.07 -4.69 4.18
C SER A 54 8.64 -5.60 3.09
N ILE A 55 9.62 -6.43 3.42
CA ILE A 55 10.36 -7.26 2.45
C ILE A 55 10.21 -8.74 2.78
N GLU A 56 10.21 -9.57 1.74
CA GLU A 56 10.36 -11.02 1.86
C GLU A 56 11.69 -11.44 1.28
N THR A 57 12.37 -12.38 1.95
CA THR A 57 13.65 -12.93 1.50
C THR A 57 13.50 -14.41 1.22
N LYS A 58 14.22 -14.94 0.21
CA LYS A 58 14.19 -16.39 -0.08
C LYS A 58 14.72 -17.23 1.08
N SER A 59 15.63 -16.68 1.88
CA SER A 59 16.26 -17.37 3.00
C SER A 59 15.36 -17.46 4.25
N GLN A 60 14.38 -16.56 4.40
CA GLN A 60 13.47 -16.50 5.56
C GLN A 60 14.19 -16.42 6.91
N ILE A 61 15.43 -15.90 6.94
CA ILE A 61 16.24 -15.74 8.16
C ILE A 61 16.75 -14.30 8.30
N PHE A 62 16.15 -13.38 7.55
CA PHE A 62 16.51 -11.96 7.56
C PHE A 62 15.33 -11.11 8.07
N PRO A 63 15.59 -10.03 8.81
CA PRO A 63 14.55 -9.08 9.24
C PRO A 63 13.68 -8.58 8.10
N THR A 64 12.37 -8.48 8.33
CA THR A 64 11.39 -8.30 7.24
C THR A 64 10.85 -6.88 7.12
N LEU A 65 11.26 -5.96 8.00
CA LEU A 65 10.88 -4.55 7.96
C LEU A 65 12.14 -3.69 8.02
N ILE A 66 12.30 -2.85 6.99
CA ILE A 66 13.47 -2.02 6.78
C ILE A 66 13.04 -0.56 6.75
N GLU A 67 13.67 0.26 7.56
CA GLU A 67 13.59 1.72 7.47
C GLU A 67 14.69 2.23 6.54
N THR A 68 14.36 3.15 5.65
CA THR A 68 15.29 3.84 4.79
C THR A 68 14.75 5.22 4.44
N GLU A 69 15.44 5.93 3.56
CA GLU A 69 14.99 7.21 3.03
C GLU A 69 14.76 7.08 1.53
N TRP A 70 13.98 7.99 0.97
CA TRP A 70 13.80 7.98 -0.47
C TRP A 70 15.10 8.41 -1.19
N PRO A 71 15.50 7.72 -2.26
CA PRO A 71 16.87 7.88 -2.78
C PRO A 71 17.08 9.18 -3.55
N THR A 72 16.03 9.87 -4.00
CA THR A 72 16.14 11.18 -4.68
C THR A 72 16.19 12.40 -3.76
N THR A 73 15.98 12.24 -2.44
CA THR A 73 15.95 13.36 -1.50
C THR A 73 17.30 13.67 -0.84
N CYS A 74 18.33 12.85 -1.06
CA CYS A 74 19.57 12.91 -0.28
C CYS A 74 20.81 13.14 -1.13
N VAL A 75 21.71 14.02 -0.64
CA VAL A 75 23.07 14.23 -1.19
C VAL A 75 23.97 13.00 -0.95
N ARG A 76 23.55 12.09 -0.06
CA ARG A 76 24.18 10.81 0.25
C ARG A 76 23.21 9.68 -0.05
N PHE A 77 23.72 8.51 -0.45
CA PHE A 77 22.89 7.32 -0.61
C PHE A 77 22.16 7.00 0.71
N PRO A 78 20.84 6.72 0.66
CA PRO A 78 20.09 6.40 1.87
C PRO A 78 20.66 5.13 2.51
N ILE A 79 20.86 5.16 3.83
CA ILE A 79 21.41 4.03 4.59
C ILE A 79 20.23 3.24 5.17
N PRO A 80 19.87 2.08 4.60
CA PRO A 80 18.81 1.26 5.15
C PRO A 80 19.19 0.71 6.52
N LYS A 81 18.21 0.57 7.40
CA LYS A 81 18.33 0.06 8.76
C LYS A 81 17.21 -0.94 9.02
N VAL A 82 17.52 -1.99 9.78
CA VAL A 82 16.49 -2.94 10.23
C VAL A 82 15.59 -2.24 11.26
N PHE A 83 14.27 -2.29 11.05
CA PHE A 83 13.28 -1.70 11.95
C PHE A 83 12.22 -2.71 12.38
N PRO A 84 11.79 -2.72 13.66
CA PRO A 84 12.58 -2.27 14.81
C PRO A 84 13.91 -3.03 14.87
N HIS A 85 14.71 -2.82 15.91
CA HIS A 85 16.01 -3.49 16.06
C HIS A 85 15.96 -4.99 15.73
N ARG A 86 17.03 -5.55 15.13
CA ARG A 86 17.09 -6.93 14.64
C ARG A 86 16.57 -8.00 15.61
N SER A 87 16.75 -7.78 16.92
CA SER A 87 16.27 -8.68 17.99
C SER A 87 14.74 -8.83 18.08
N PHE A 88 13.98 -7.97 17.42
CA PHE A 88 12.52 -8.05 17.33
C PHE A 88 12.03 -8.91 16.17
N HIS A 89 12.94 -9.33 15.28
CA HIS A 89 12.63 -10.17 14.12
C HIS A 89 13.01 -11.61 14.39
N ASN A 90 12.19 -12.54 13.94
CA ASN A 90 12.50 -13.95 13.98
C ASN A 90 13.48 -14.29 12.85
N THR A 91 14.78 -14.19 13.14
CA THR A 91 15.85 -14.50 12.17
C THR A 91 16.38 -15.92 12.29
N ASP A 92 15.84 -16.71 13.21
CA ASP A 92 16.31 -18.06 13.50
C ASP A 92 15.34 -19.11 12.94
N HIS A 93 15.86 -20.32 12.72
CA HIS A 93 15.03 -21.47 12.33
C HIS A 93 14.04 -21.89 13.42
N HIS A 94 14.31 -21.52 14.68
CA HIS A 94 13.41 -21.75 15.80
C HIS A 94 12.35 -20.63 15.86
N ARG A 95 11.08 -20.99 15.67
CA ARG A 95 10.00 -20.01 15.62
C ARG A 95 9.67 -19.45 17.00
N ASN A 96 9.97 -18.18 17.20
CA ASN A 96 9.49 -17.42 18.35
C ASN A 96 8.35 -16.47 17.94
N CYS A 97 7.09 -16.88 18.17
CA CYS A 97 5.92 -16.08 17.79
C CYS A 97 5.77 -14.73 18.50
N ARG A 98 6.60 -14.44 19.51
CA ARG A 98 6.70 -13.10 20.11
C ARG A 98 7.45 -12.12 19.20
N LEU A 99 8.29 -12.61 18.30
CA LEU A 99 9.01 -11.78 17.33
C LEU A 99 8.19 -11.58 16.06
N ILE A 100 8.56 -10.58 15.26
CA ILE A 100 8.02 -10.36 13.91
C ILE A 100 8.46 -11.52 13.04
N GLN A 101 7.51 -12.18 12.38
CA GLN A 101 7.80 -13.27 11.46
C GLN A 101 8.00 -12.71 10.05
N GLN A 102 6.97 -12.09 9.51
CA GLN A 102 6.95 -11.43 8.21
C GLN A 102 6.05 -10.19 8.29
N ALA A 103 6.69 -9.02 8.42
CA ALA A 103 6.01 -7.76 8.17
C ALA A 103 5.52 -7.75 6.71
N ARG A 104 4.20 -7.78 6.52
CA ARG A 104 3.57 -7.80 5.20
C ARG A 104 3.06 -6.44 4.76
N TRP A 105 2.71 -5.61 5.74
CA TRP A 105 2.18 -4.29 5.53
C TRP A 105 2.64 -3.38 6.66
N SER A 106 2.86 -2.11 6.34
CA SER A 106 3.18 -1.09 7.32
C SER A 106 2.57 0.25 6.91
N GLN A 107 2.09 1.06 7.84
CA GLN A 107 1.69 2.43 7.54
C GLN A 107 1.83 3.31 8.78
N MET A 108 2.28 4.55 8.59
CA MET A 108 2.34 5.56 9.64
C MET A 108 0.97 6.22 9.78
N ASP A 109 0.49 6.35 11.02
CA ASP A 109 -0.70 7.16 11.33
C ASP A 109 -0.33 8.61 11.69
N ASN A 110 -1.34 9.47 11.88
CA ASN A 110 -1.12 10.86 12.24
C ASN A 110 -0.51 11.08 13.64
N PHE A 111 -0.45 10.05 14.49
CA PHE A 111 0.23 10.09 15.79
C PHE A 111 1.71 9.72 15.70
N GLN A 112 2.26 9.55 14.50
CA GLN A 112 3.62 9.04 14.31
C GLN A 112 3.79 7.63 14.91
N ARG A 113 2.74 6.80 14.82
CA ARG A 113 2.84 5.38 15.12
C ARG A 113 2.92 4.59 13.82
N LEU A 114 3.95 3.77 13.69
CA LEU A 114 4.06 2.82 12.60
C LEU A 114 3.27 1.57 12.96
N TRP A 115 2.17 1.37 12.27
CA TRP A 115 1.41 0.14 12.33
C TRP A 115 2.05 -0.90 11.42
N VAL A 116 2.15 -2.14 11.89
CA VAL A 116 2.76 -3.25 11.15
C VAL A 116 1.86 -4.47 11.26
N MET A 117 1.45 -5.01 10.11
CA MET A 117 0.77 -6.28 10.06
C MET A 117 1.79 -7.40 9.85
N ASP A 118 1.84 -8.31 10.81
CA ASP A 118 2.71 -9.46 10.80
C ASP A 118 1.92 -10.75 10.56
N PHE A 119 2.42 -11.56 9.63
CA PHE A 119 1.92 -12.90 9.31
C PHE A 119 3.07 -13.90 9.35
N ASP A 120 2.75 -15.18 9.56
CA ASP A 120 3.74 -16.24 9.33
C ASP A 120 3.93 -16.48 7.82
N TRP A 121 5.12 -16.95 7.42
CA TRP A 121 5.51 -17.26 6.04
C TRP A 121 4.73 -18.41 5.39
N SER A 122 4.05 -19.22 6.20
CA SER A 122 3.41 -20.45 5.78
C SER A 122 1.94 -20.47 6.18
N ALA A 123 1.14 -21.32 5.52
CA ALA A 123 -0.26 -21.60 5.90
C ALA A 123 -0.42 -22.94 6.67
N LYS A 124 0.68 -23.55 7.12
CA LYS A 124 0.68 -24.86 7.83
C LYS A 124 0.27 -24.72 9.32
N GLN A 125 -0.18 -25.82 9.93
CA GLN A 125 -0.88 -25.85 11.22
C GLN A 125 -0.07 -25.44 12.47
N ASN A 126 1.26 -25.28 12.40
CA ASN A 126 2.12 -24.90 13.54
C ASN A 126 2.60 -23.45 13.48
N ASN A 127 1.78 -22.56 12.94
CA ASN A 127 2.21 -21.22 12.56
C ASN A 127 1.83 -20.16 13.58
N CYS A 128 2.66 -19.12 13.65
CA CYS A 128 2.38 -17.95 14.46
C CYS A 128 1.12 -17.25 13.96
N LEU A 129 0.25 -16.90 14.90
CA LEU A 129 -1.00 -16.23 14.59
C LEU A 129 -0.74 -14.81 14.07
N PRO A 130 -1.57 -14.30 13.14
CA PRO A 130 -1.46 -12.95 12.64
C PRO A 130 -1.56 -11.95 13.77
N LYS A 131 -0.70 -10.94 13.76
CA LYS A 131 -0.69 -9.90 14.78
C LYS A 131 -0.49 -8.53 14.18
N LEU A 132 -1.18 -7.55 14.75
CA LEU A 132 -1.02 -6.15 14.43
C LEU A 132 -0.20 -5.48 15.54
N LEU A 133 0.91 -4.86 15.15
CA LEU A 133 1.83 -4.17 16.04
C LEU A 133 1.76 -2.67 15.80
N ALA A 134 1.99 -1.87 16.84
CA ALA A 134 2.15 -0.42 16.71
C ALA A 134 3.44 0.03 17.41
N PHE A 135 4.27 0.78 16.70
CA PHE A 135 5.53 1.34 17.19
C PHE A 135 5.43 2.87 17.26
N ASP A 136 5.63 3.45 18.44
CA ASP A 136 5.49 4.91 18.67
C ASP A 136 6.82 5.63 18.47
N PHE A 137 6.92 6.46 17.43
CA PHE A 137 8.14 7.22 17.13
C PHE A 137 8.38 8.37 18.08
N MET A 138 7.35 8.90 18.74
CA MET A 138 7.52 9.89 19.81
C MET A 138 8.22 9.27 21.03
N ARG A 139 8.15 7.94 21.16
CA ARG A 139 8.82 7.13 22.20
C ARG A 139 9.95 6.29 21.61
N GLN A 140 10.72 6.86 20.69
CA GLN A 140 11.92 6.23 20.12
C GLN A 140 11.65 4.87 19.42
N GLY A 141 10.47 4.70 18.82
CA GLY A 141 10.10 3.49 18.09
C GLY A 141 9.76 2.31 19.00
N MET A 142 9.38 2.56 20.25
CA MET A 142 8.94 1.52 21.18
C MET A 142 7.65 0.84 20.71
N GLU A 143 7.57 -0.49 20.85
CA GLU A 143 6.30 -1.22 20.70
C GLU A 143 5.33 -0.76 21.80
N VAL A 144 4.21 -0.18 21.41
CA VAL A 144 3.18 0.32 22.34
C VAL A 144 1.89 -0.51 22.30
N LEU A 145 1.70 -1.32 21.26
CA LEU A 145 0.51 -2.15 21.11
C LEU A 145 0.84 -3.43 20.34
N ARG A 146 0.21 -4.53 20.78
CA ARG A 146 0.23 -5.83 20.12
C ARG A 146 -1.14 -6.47 20.20
N ILE A 147 -1.76 -6.68 19.05
CA ILE A 147 -3.11 -7.22 18.93
C ILE A 147 -3.02 -8.57 18.26
N ASP A 148 -3.58 -9.60 18.90
CA ASP A 148 -3.82 -10.90 18.27
C ASP A 148 -5.03 -10.78 17.34
N CYS A 149 -4.77 -10.86 16.04
CA CYS A 149 -5.79 -10.74 15.01
C CYS A 149 -6.57 -12.04 14.80
N HIS A 150 -6.06 -13.20 15.20
CA HIS A 150 -6.67 -14.49 14.89
C HIS A 150 -8.07 -14.64 15.49
N LYS A 151 -8.32 -14.04 16.66
CA LYS A 151 -9.63 -14.06 17.31
C LYS A 151 -10.73 -13.42 16.44
N PHE A 152 -10.36 -12.47 15.57
CA PHE A 152 -11.31 -11.66 14.80
C PHE A 152 -11.18 -11.88 13.29
N MET A 153 -10.02 -12.33 12.83
CA MET A 153 -9.69 -12.63 11.45
C MET A 153 -8.99 -14.00 11.38
N LYS A 154 -9.77 -15.05 11.15
CA LYS A 154 -9.25 -16.40 10.85
C LYS A 154 -8.86 -16.50 9.38
N ILE A 155 -7.85 -15.72 8.99
CA ILE A 155 -7.44 -15.56 7.59
C ILE A 155 -6.04 -16.10 7.37
N ARG A 156 -5.82 -16.69 6.20
CA ARG A 156 -4.49 -16.98 5.67
C ARG A 156 -3.89 -15.72 5.03
N PRO A 157 -2.57 -15.64 4.89
CA PRO A 157 -1.92 -14.46 4.31
C PRO A 157 -2.40 -14.11 2.90
N GLU A 158 -2.83 -15.10 2.10
CA GLU A 158 -3.33 -14.90 0.72
C GLU A 158 -4.76 -14.35 0.67
N GLN A 159 -5.47 -14.39 1.81
CA GLN A 159 -6.84 -13.88 1.91
C GLN A 159 -6.86 -12.40 2.32
N LEU A 160 -5.76 -11.85 2.84
CA LEU A 160 -5.63 -10.43 3.09
C LEU A 160 -5.20 -9.73 1.79
N LEU A 161 -6.10 -8.93 1.21
CA LEU A 161 -5.83 -8.21 -0.03
C LEU A 161 -5.12 -6.89 0.21
N ASP A 162 -5.61 -6.10 1.18
CA ASP A 162 -5.03 -4.81 1.52
C ASP A 162 -5.38 -4.42 2.97
N ILE A 163 -4.63 -3.47 3.52
CA ILE A 163 -4.92 -2.78 4.78
C ILE A 163 -4.85 -1.28 4.52
N LYS A 164 -5.87 -0.56 4.98
CA LYS A 164 -5.90 0.91 4.86
C LYS A 164 -6.13 1.54 6.22
N LEU A 165 -5.29 2.52 6.56
CA LEU A 165 -5.67 3.49 7.57
C LEU A 165 -6.87 4.30 7.05
N GLY A 166 -7.89 4.43 7.89
CA GLY A 166 -9.06 5.25 7.60
C GLY A 166 -8.70 6.73 7.43
N PRO A 167 -9.65 7.53 6.95
CA PRO A 167 -9.43 8.96 6.80
C PRO A 167 -9.22 9.62 8.17
N ALA A 168 -8.26 10.55 8.24
CA ALA A 168 -7.84 11.19 9.47
C ALA A 168 -8.80 12.33 9.89
N MET A 169 -10.04 11.96 10.19
CA MET A 169 -11.12 12.90 10.53
C MET A 169 -11.75 12.62 11.90
N GLY A 170 -11.16 11.71 12.67
CA GLY A 170 -11.48 11.52 14.08
C GLY A 170 -11.12 12.74 14.91
N LYS A 171 -11.26 12.62 16.24
CA LYS A 171 -10.93 13.72 17.17
C LYS A 171 -9.50 14.20 16.88
N ARG A 172 -9.32 15.52 16.68
CA ARG A 172 -8.02 16.16 16.34
C ARG A 172 -7.39 15.73 15.00
N GLY A 173 -8.18 15.30 14.03
CA GLY A 173 -7.66 14.95 12.69
C GLY A 173 -6.90 13.62 12.67
N MET A 174 -7.42 12.64 13.41
CA MET A 174 -6.78 11.34 13.62
C MET A 174 -7.56 10.23 12.94
N GLU A 175 -6.87 9.17 12.53
CA GLU A 175 -7.50 7.97 12.04
C GLU A 175 -8.22 7.25 13.21
N GLN A 176 -9.49 6.93 13.02
CA GLN A 176 -10.26 6.14 13.99
C GLN A 176 -10.11 4.65 13.73
N PHE A 177 -10.03 4.24 12.46
CA PHE A 177 -10.12 2.84 12.06
C PHE A 177 -8.95 2.41 11.21
N ILE A 178 -8.57 1.15 11.36
CA ILE A 178 -7.74 0.39 10.42
C ILE A 178 -8.65 -0.60 9.72
N TYR A 179 -8.74 -0.52 8.39
CA TYR A 179 -9.61 -1.36 7.58
C TYR A 179 -8.82 -2.50 6.94
N PHE A 180 -9.38 -3.70 6.99
CA PHE A 180 -8.83 -4.92 6.42
C PHE A 180 -9.72 -5.39 5.28
N ILE A 181 -9.14 -5.50 4.08
CA ILE A 181 -9.84 -5.91 2.86
C ILE A 181 -9.52 -7.39 2.64
N LEU A 182 -10.56 -8.22 2.68
CA LEU A 182 -10.42 -9.68 2.66
C LEU A 182 -10.99 -10.29 1.38
N ALA A 183 -10.28 -11.25 0.81
CA ALA A 183 -10.68 -11.90 -0.42
C ALA A 183 -11.99 -12.68 -0.26
N LYS A 184 -12.96 -12.38 -1.14
CA LYS A 184 -14.29 -13.04 -1.21
C LYS A 184 -15.18 -12.80 0.02
N ASP A 185 -14.76 -11.92 0.95
CA ASP A 185 -15.59 -11.50 2.07
C ASP A 185 -16.54 -10.39 1.61
N THR A 186 -17.76 -10.36 2.13
CA THR A 186 -18.76 -9.33 1.82
C THR A 186 -18.84 -8.26 2.91
N HIS A 187 -17.82 -8.20 3.77
CA HIS A 187 -17.72 -7.26 4.87
C HIS A 187 -16.46 -6.42 4.75
N LEU A 188 -16.56 -5.17 5.17
CA LEU A 188 -15.42 -4.35 5.51
C LEU A 188 -15.09 -4.57 6.99
N VAL A 189 -13.95 -5.20 7.26
CA VAL A 189 -13.48 -5.44 8.64
C VAL A 189 -12.71 -4.21 9.09
N ALA A 190 -13.02 -3.70 10.27
CA ALA A 190 -12.37 -2.52 10.83
C ALA A 190 -11.91 -2.78 12.26
N TYR A 191 -10.76 -2.22 12.63
CA TYR A 191 -10.29 -2.14 14.01
C TYR A 191 -10.35 -0.68 14.45
N ASP A 192 -11.14 -0.37 15.48
CA ASP A 192 -11.17 0.95 16.10
C ASP A 192 -9.94 1.10 16.99
N ILE A 193 -9.09 2.07 16.65
CA ILE A 193 -7.82 2.34 17.30
C ILE A 193 -8.03 2.84 18.74
N PHE A 194 -9.10 3.59 19.00
CA PHE A 194 -9.36 4.21 20.30
C PHE A 194 -10.09 3.27 21.24
N GLU A 195 -11.14 2.61 20.74
CA GLU A 195 -11.90 1.66 21.53
C GLU A 195 -11.22 0.28 21.64
N GLN A 196 -10.24 0.02 20.78
CA GLN A 196 -9.57 -1.28 20.64
C GLN A 196 -10.55 -2.43 20.35
N LYS A 197 -11.57 -2.14 19.52
CA LYS A 197 -12.62 -3.08 19.16
C LYS A 197 -12.63 -3.38 17.67
N TRP A 198 -13.05 -4.60 17.36
CA TRP A 198 -13.24 -5.05 15.98
C TRP A 198 -14.69 -4.87 15.57
N PHE A 199 -14.87 -4.40 14.34
CA PHE A 199 -16.15 -4.23 13.69
C PHE A 199 -16.14 -4.95 12.35
N ARG A 200 -17.32 -5.42 11.94
CA ARG A 200 -17.53 -6.04 10.63
C ARG A 200 -18.77 -5.39 10.02
N TYR A 201 -18.57 -4.63 8.95
CA TYR A 201 -19.65 -3.90 8.30
C TYR A 201 -20.05 -4.63 7.02
N PRO A 202 -21.27 -5.17 6.93
CA PRO A 202 -21.78 -5.72 5.68
C PRO A 202 -21.74 -4.67 4.57
N LEU A 203 -21.26 -5.06 3.38
CA LEU A 203 -21.21 -4.20 2.20
C LEU A 203 -22.37 -4.54 1.29
N LEU A 204 -23.32 -3.61 1.15
CA LEU A 204 -24.60 -3.85 0.53
C LEU A 204 -24.87 -2.82 -0.56
N SER A 205 -25.26 -3.24 -1.75
CA SER A 205 -25.63 -2.32 -2.84
C SER A 205 -26.98 -2.68 -3.47
N LYS A 206 -27.75 -1.66 -3.84
CA LYS A 206 -28.89 -1.80 -4.76
C LYS A 206 -28.39 -1.72 -6.21
N LYS A 207 -27.51 -2.66 -6.58
CA LYS A 207 -26.83 -2.70 -7.89
C LYS A 207 -27.83 -2.72 -9.06
N TYR A 208 -29.01 -3.29 -8.85
CA TYR A 208 -30.10 -3.33 -9.82
C TYR A 208 -31.31 -2.60 -9.23
N GLU A 209 -31.72 -1.50 -9.87
CA GLU A 209 -32.83 -0.65 -9.40
C GLU A 209 -34.16 -1.42 -9.33
N ASP A 210 -34.34 -2.42 -10.19
CA ASP A 210 -35.55 -3.25 -10.29
C ASP A 210 -35.64 -4.34 -9.19
N ILE A 211 -34.55 -4.58 -8.45
CA ILE A 211 -34.51 -5.60 -7.41
C ILE A 211 -34.61 -4.90 -6.06
N ALA A 212 -35.70 -5.13 -5.33
CA ALA A 212 -35.95 -4.57 -4.00
C ALA A 212 -34.97 -5.09 -2.91
N VAL A 213 -33.98 -5.91 -3.27
CA VAL A 213 -33.05 -6.60 -2.38
C VAL A 213 -31.64 -6.02 -2.58
N SER A 214 -31.01 -5.59 -1.49
CA SER A 214 -29.59 -5.21 -1.52
C SER A 214 -28.71 -6.45 -1.69
N LEU A 215 -27.80 -6.38 -2.65
CA LEU A 215 -26.85 -7.45 -2.97
C LEU A 215 -25.51 -7.22 -2.26
N PRO A 216 -24.82 -8.30 -1.86
CA PRO A 216 -23.51 -8.18 -1.24
C PRO A 216 -22.43 -7.75 -2.25
N VAL A 217 -21.51 -6.91 -1.79
CA VAL A 217 -20.32 -6.45 -2.54
C VAL A 217 -19.06 -7.08 -1.93
N LYS A 218 -18.12 -7.51 -2.75
CA LYS A 218 -16.88 -8.18 -2.31
C LYS A 218 -15.66 -7.33 -2.66
N PRO A 219 -15.16 -6.51 -1.71
CA PRO A 219 -14.17 -5.50 -2.01
C PRO A 219 -12.84 -6.16 -2.42
N ARG A 220 -12.27 -5.67 -3.52
CA ARG A 220 -10.88 -5.93 -3.92
C ARG A 220 -9.93 -4.87 -3.41
N ASN A 221 -10.37 -3.61 -3.42
CA ASN A 221 -9.64 -2.52 -2.79
C ASN A 221 -10.61 -1.44 -2.28
N VAL A 222 -10.12 -0.62 -1.36
CA VAL A 222 -10.87 0.49 -0.76
C VAL A 222 -9.97 1.71 -0.74
N ALA A 223 -10.53 2.86 -1.09
CA ALA A 223 -9.85 4.15 -0.98
C ALA A 223 -10.73 5.17 -0.28
N PHE A 224 -10.09 6.09 0.44
CA PHE A 224 -10.76 7.11 1.24
C PHE A 224 -10.48 8.49 0.65
N SER A 225 -11.53 9.29 0.45
CA SER A 225 -11.39 10.70 0.10
C SER A 225 -11.24 11.55 1.36
N HIS A 226 -10.70 12.76 1.19
CA HIS A 226 -10.64 13.74 2.27
C HIS A 226 -12.03 14.23 2.74
N GLN A 227 -13.11 13.90 2.01
CA GLN A 227 -14.49 14.36 2.25
C GLN A 227 -15.36 13.27 2.90
N LYS A 228 -14.76 12.30 3.60
CA LYS A 228 -15.46 11.14 4.21
C LYS A 228 -15.98 10.11 3.21
N GLU A 229 -15.67 10.21 1.93
CA GLU A 229 -16.16 9.22 0.99
C GLU A 229 -15.29 7.97 1.01
N ILE A 230 -15.94 6.82 0.92
CA ILE A 230 -15.33 5.52 0.78
C ILE A 230 -15.62 5.05 -0.64
N LEU A 231 -14.58 4.85 -1.44
CA LEU A 231 -14.67 4.15 -2.71
C LEU A 231 -14.32 2.69 -2.53
N ILE A 232 -15.14 1.81 -3.10
CA ILE A 232 -14.95 0.37 -3.04
C ILE A 232 -14.92 -0.18 -4.45
N ALA A 233 -13.78 -0.73 -4.85
CA ALA A 233 -13.67 -1.53 -6.07
C ALA A 233 -14.02 -2.97 -5.74
N ASP A 234 -15.02 -3.52 -6.44
CA ASP A 234 -15.53 -4.88 -6.24
C ASP A 234 -14.78 -5.89 -7.13
N GLU A 235 -14.97 -7.18 -6.86
CA GLU A 235 -14.36 -8.26 -7.64
C GLU A 235 -14.90 -8.41 -9.07
N ASP A 236 -16.01 -7.74 -9.37
CA ASP A 236 -16.68 -7.72 -10.67
C ASP A 236 -16.41 -6.44 -11.48
N ASP A 237 -15.33 -5.75 -11.13
CA ASP A 237 -14.83 -4.53 -11.76
C ASP A 237 -15.78 -3.32 -11.62
N LYS A 238 -16.79 -3.40 -10.75
CA LYS A 238 -17.65 -2.26 -10.41
C LYS A 238 -17.03 -1.40 -9.33
N LEU A 239 -17.30 -0.11 -9.42
CA LEU A 239 -16.91 0.87 -8.42
C LEU A 239 -18.15 1.37 -7.69
N TYR A 240 -18.06 1.37 -6.36
CA TYR A 240 -19.11 1.88 -5.49
C TYR A 240 -18.60 3.03 -4.62
N ILE A 241 -19.52 3.87 -4.17
CA ILE A 241 -19.27 4.94 -3.21
C ILE A 241 -20.21 4.84 -2.02
N SER A 242 -19.71 5.23 -0.85
CA SER A 242 -20.50 5.49 0.35
C SER A 242 -19.84 6.60 1.18
N ASN A 243 -20.50 7.04 2.25
CA ASN A 243 -19.88 7.94 3.23
C ASN A 243 -19.45 7.15 4.47
N SER A 244 -18.29 7.46 5.02
CA SER A 244 -17.82 6.86 6.27
C SER A 244 -18.71 7.23 7.46
N SER A 245 -19.50 8.32 7.37
CA SER A 245 -20.54 8.63 8.35
C SER A 245 -21.69 7.62 8.35
N ASP A 246 -21.89 6.93 7.23
CA ASP A 246 -23.02 6.03 7.01
C ASP A 246 -22.69 4.61 7.50
N ILE A 247 -21.55 4.45 8.19
CA ILE A 247 -21.24 3.25 8.96
C ILE A 247 -22.20 3.21 10.17
N VAL A 248 -23.42 2.73 9.92
CA VAL A 248 -24.42 2.40 10.94
C VAL A 248 -24.31 0.92 11.29
N ASN A 249 -24.81 0.54 12.47
CA ASN A 249 -24.83 -0.86 12.93
C ASN A 249 -25.47 -1.85 11.93
N ALA A 250 -26.23 -1.38 10.94
CA ALA A 250 -26.88 -2.18 9.90
C ALA A 250 -26.01 -2.47 8.66
N GLY A 251 -24.77 -1.95 8.60
CA GLY A 251 -23.86 -2.10 7.45
C GLY A 251 -23.76 -0.85 6.58
N LEU A 252 -22.90 -0.93 5.56
CA LEU A 252 -22.59 0.18 4.66
C LEU A 252 -23.37 0.03 3.36
N GLN A 253 -24.28 0.99 3.10
CA GLN A 253 -25.03 1.05 1.85
C GLN A 253 -24.18 1.71 0.77
N LEU A 254 -24.05 1.02 -0.35
CA LEU A 254 -23.16 1.34 -1.45
C LEU A 254 -23.94 1.76 -2.69
N LYS A 255 -23.63 2.94 -3.21
CA LYS A 255 -24.16 3.45 -4.48
C LYS A 255 -23.18 3.11 -5.60
N LEU A 256 -23.69 2.54 -6.69
CA LEU A 256 -22.87 2.27 -7.88
C LEU A 256 -22.41 3.58 -8.52
N LEU A 257 -21.11 3.71 -8.78
CA LEU A 257 -20.52 4.80 -9.55
C LEU A 257 -20.29 4.43 -11.01
N GLY A 258 -20.00 3.17 -11.31
CA GLY A 258 -19.74 2.73 -12.69
C GLY A 258 -18.87 1.49 -12.77
N SER A 259 -18.18 1.35 -13.90
CA SER A 259 -17.30 0.20 -14.18
C SER A 259 -15.87 0.65 -14.42
N LEU A 260 -14.92 -0.08 -13.82
CA LEU A 260 -13.49 0.03 -14.08
C LEU A 260 -13.13 -0.82 -15.32
N LEU A 261 -11.93 -0.61 -15.87
CA LEU A 261 -11.40 -1.43 -16.98
C LEU A 261 -11.00 -2.85 -16.55
N GLY A 262 -10.93 -3.11 -15.24
CA GLY A 262 -10.60 -4.41 -14.68
C GLY A 262 -10.41 -4.34 -13.17
N SER A 263 -10.02 -5.47 -12.58
CA SER A 263 -9.98 -5.64 -11.14
C SER A 263 -8.87 -4.79 -10.50
N ALA A 264 -9.29 -3.80 -9.71
CA ALA A 264 -8.37 -2.87 -9.06
C ALA A 264 -7.77 -3.49 -7.79
N GLU A 265 -6.50 -3.91 -7.84
CA GLU A 265 -5.77 -4.42 -6.66
C GLU A 265 -5.19 -3.29 -5.80
N SER A 266 -5.03 -2.10 -6.37
CA SER A 266 -4.59 -0.91 -5.65
C SER A 266 -5.36 0.30 -6.17
N LEU A 267 -5.99 1.06 -5.28
CA LEU A 267 -6.82 2.22 -5.60
C LEU A 267 -6.38 3.42 -4.76
N LEU A 268 -6.27 4.57 -5.40
CA LEU A 268 -5.98 5.86 -4.78
C LEU A 268 -6.97 6.91 -5.27
N ILE A 269 -7.18 7.93 -4.44
CA ILE A 269 -8.01 9.08 -4.75
C ILE A 269 -7.15 10.32 -4.60
N ASP A 270 -7.18 11.17 -5.63
CA ASP A 270 -6.83 12.57 -5.55
C ASP A 270 -8.12 13.42 -5.65
N ARG A 271 -8.01 14.75 -5.59
CA ARG A 271 -9.17 15.66 -5.52
C ARG A 271 -10.23 15.39 -6.60
N ASN A 272 -9.79 15.27 -7.86
CA ASN A 272 -10.68 15.14 -9.01
C ASN A 272 -10.59 13.78 -9.71
N ASP A 273 -9.49 13.07 -9.50
CA ASP A 273 -9.17 11.83 -10.20
C ASP A 273 -9.00 10.69 -9.22
N MET A 274 -9.27 9.48 -9.69
CA MET A 274 -8.87 8.26 -9.04
C MET A 274 -7.86 7.54 -9.92
N PHE A 275 -6.97 6.81 -9.25
CA PHE A 275 -5.93 6.03 -9.89
C PHE A 275 -6.04 4.61 -9.40
N TYR A 276 -5.95 3.65 -10.30
CA TYR A 276 -5.97 2.25 -9.93
C TYR A 276 -5.02 1.41 -10.77
N ALA A 277 -4.50 0.34 -10.17
CA ALA A 277 -3.67 -0.63 -10.85
C ALA A 277 -4.49 -1.88 -11.22
N ILE A 278 -4.29 -2.38 -12.44
CA ILE A 278 -4.82 -3.66 -12.91
C ILE A 278 -3.64 -4.61 -13.13
N PRO A 279 -3.25 -5.41 -12.13
CA PRO A 279 -1.98 -6.14 -12.19
C PRO A 279 -1.94 -7.17 -13.30
N ALA A 280 -3.07 -7.81 -13.62
CA ALA A 280 -3.19 -8.75 -14.73
C ALA A 280 -2.77 -8.17 -16.09
N PHE A 281 -2.86 -6.85 -16.26
CA PHE A 281 -2.45 -6.14 -17.48
C PHE A 281 -1.20 -5.27 -17.29
N GLY A 282 -0.62 -5.27 -16.08
CA GLY A 282 0.49 -4.36 -15.74
C GLY A 282 0.16 -2.89 -15.99
N ALA A 283 -1.11 -2.50 -15.82
CA ALA A 283 -1.60 -1.17 -16.17
C ALA A 283 -1.84 -0.31 -14.93
N VAL A 284 -1.53 0.98 -15.00
CA VAL A 284 -2.07 2.00 -14.10
C VAL A 284 -3.02 2.88 -14.90
N VAL A 285 -4.22 3.05 -14.37
CA VAL A 285 -5.32 3.77 -15.00
C VAL A 285 -5.66 4.98 -14.18
N ARG A 286 -5.84 6.12 -14.84
CA ARG A 286 -6.45 7.33 -14.30
C ARG A 286 -7.90 7.37 -14.76
N CYS A 287 -8.79 7.77 -13.86
CA CYS A 287 -10.20 7.97 -14.20
C CYS A 287 -10.74 9.18 -13.44
N PRO A 288 -11.54 10.05 -14.07
CA PRO A 288 -12.18 11.15 -13.36
C PRO A 288 -13.21 10.60 -12.36
N ARG A 289 -13.31 11.27 -11.22
CA ARG A 289 -14.26 10.92 -10.16
C ARG A 289 -15.63 11.51 -10.49
N LYS A 290 -16.48 10.72 -11.15
CA LYS A 290 -17.85 11.10 -11.49
C LYS A 290 -18.84 9.95 -11.32
N HIS A 291 -20.12 10.26 -11.47
CA HIS A 291 -21.17 9.24 -11.58
C HIS A 291 -21.22 8.68 -13.00
N ASN A 292 -21.70 7.45 -13.14
CA ASN A 292 -21.82 6.73 -14.41
C ASN A 292 -20.49 6.61 -15.15
N ILE A 293 -19.45 6.15 -14.44
CA ILE A 293 -18.14 5.87 -15.05
C ILE A 293 -18.26 4.71 -16.03
N THR A 294 -17.78 4.95 -17.24
CA THR A 294 -17.73 4.00 -18.36
C THR A 294 -16.29 3.72 -18.77
N ALA A 295 -16.07 2.75 -19.66
CA ALA A 295 -14.74 2.44 -20.18
C ALA A 295 -14.06 3.65 -20.86
N GLU A 296 -14.83 4.52 -21.51
CA GLU A 296 -14.35 5.71 -22.22
C GLU A 296 -13.76 6.78 -21.29
N ASP A 297 -14.10 6.74 -20.00
CA ASP A 297 -13.59 7.67 -19.00
C ASP A 297 -12.22 7.27 -18.46
N ASN A 298 -11.75 6.06 -18.78
CA ASN A 298 -10.54 5.50 -18.21
C ASN A 298 -9.35 5.69 -19.15
N GLU A 299 -8.30 6.33 -18.64
CA GLU A 299 -7.06 6.59 -19.36
C GLU A 299 -5.94 5.70 -18.79
N ILE A 300 -5.36 4.83 -19.61
CA ILE A 300 -4.16 4.07 -19.22
C ILE A 300 -2.95 5.00 -19.28
N ILE A 301 -2.40 5.35 -18.11
CA ILE A 301 -1.29 6.30 -17.97
C ILE A 301 0.08 5.62 -17.84
N TYR A 302 0.10 4.32 -17.58
CA TYR A 302 1.33 3.53 -17.49
C TYR A 302 1.04 2.06 -17.82
N LEU A 303 1.96 1.43 -18.57
CA LEU A 303 1.93 0.02 -18.93
C LEU A 303 3.29 -0.61 -18.68
N THR A 304 3.27 -1.81 -18.12
CA THR A 304 4.46 -2.64 -17.92
C THR A 304 4.10 -4.10 -18.15
N THR A 305 5.11 -4.94 -18.38
CA THR A 305 4.94 -6.40 -18.50
C THR A 305 4.94 -7.11 -17.14
N ARG A 306 5.11 -6.37 -16.04
CA ARG A 306 5.22 -6.92 -14.69
C ARG A 306 4.01 -6.57 -13.84
N ASN A 307 3.68 -7.44 -12.88
CA ASN A 307 2.57 -7.20 -11.97
C ASN A 307 2.85 -6.02 -11.05
N ILE A 308 1.90 -5.10 -10.95
CA ILE A 308 1.96 -3.96 -10.02
C ILE A 308 1.33 -4.41 -8.69
N LYS A 309 2.04 -4.22 -7.56
CA LYS A 309 1.54 -4.54 -6.22
C LYS A 309 0.80 -3.40 -5.56
N GLN A 310 1.33 -2.20 -5.73
CA GLN A 310 0.89 -1.03 -5.00
C GLN A 310 1.12 0.19 -5.89
N ILE A 311 0.17 1.12 -5.88
CA ILE A 311 0.41 2.49 -6.29
C ILE A 311 0.33 3.39 -5.07
N PHE A 312 1.09 4.47 -5.06
CA PHE A 312 1.06 5.46 -3.98
C PHE A 312 1.49 6.85 -4.48
N PHE A 313 0.97 7.89 -3.83
CA PHE A 313 1.41 9.26 -4.06
C PHE A 313 2.63 9.59 -3.21
N ARG A 314 3.49 10.46 -3.74
CA ARG A 314 4.58 11.08 -2.96
C ARG A 314 4.68 12.57 -3.28
N THR A 315 5.90 13.10 -3.41
CA THR A 315 6.21 14.52 -3.52
C THR A 315 5.46 15.17 -4.67
N LYS A 316 4.78 16.30 -4.38
CA LYS A 316 4.12 17.17 -5.37
C LYS A 316 3.13 16.43 -6.29
N GLY A 317 2.41 15.43 -5.79
CA GLY A 317 1.41 14.70 -6.57
C GLY A 317 1.97 13.67 -7.55
N SER A 318 3.27 13.35 -7.46
CA SER A 318 3.86 12.28 -8.28
C SER A 318 3.30 10.92 -7.87
N LEU A 319 2.92 10.11 -8.86
CA LEU A 319 2.42 8.76 -8.70
C LEU A 319 3.55 7.74 -8.92
N PHE A 320 3.70 6.82 -7.98
CA PHE A 320 4.69 5.74 -8.05
C PHE A 320 3.99 4.38 -8.03
N SER A 321 4.60 3.40 -8.68
CA SER A 321 4.15 2.01 -8.69
C SER A 321 5.23 1.10 -8.12
N LEU A 322 4.85 0.23 -7.18
CA LEU A 322 5.66 -0.90 -6.73
C LEU A 322 5.38 -2.10 -7.62
N ILE A 323 6.43 -2.70 -8.18
CA ILE A 323 6.36 -3.87 -9.04
C ILE A 323 6.68 -5.14 -8.23
N ASP A 324 5.89 -6.21 -8.39
CA ASP A 324 6.20 -7.52 -7.84
C ASP A 324 7.40 -8.12 -8.58
N HIS A 325 8.57 -8.08 -7.94
CA HIS A 325 9.77 -8.66 -8.50
C HIS A 325 10.74 -9.08 -7.41
N TRP A 326 11.33 -10.26 -7.59
CA TRP A 326 12.52 -10.66 -6.87
C TRP A 326 13.71 -9.88 -7.41
N GLN A 327 14.28 -9.01 -6.57
CA GLN A 327 15.56 -8.38 -6.80
C GLN A 327 16.64 -9.41 -6.52
N GLU A 328 17.56 -9.57 -7.47
CA GLU A 328 18.80 -10.32 -7.31
C GLU A 328 19.91 -9.26 -7.24
N ASP A 329 20.75 -9.31 -6.20
CA ASP A 329 21.86 -8.37 -6.00
C ASP A 329 22.90 -8.48 -7.12
#